data_AF-A0A532CWA3-F1
#
_entry.id   AF-A0A532CWA3-F1
#
_cell.length_a   1.000
_cell.length_b   1.000
_cell.length_c   1.000
_cell.angle_alpha   90.00
_cell.angle_beta   90.00
_cell.angle_gamma   90.00
#
_symmetry.space_group_name_H-M   'P 1'
#
loop_
_entity.id
_entity.type
_entity.pdbx_description
1 polymer ?
#
loop_
_entity_poly.entity_id
_entity_poly.type
_entity_poly.pdbx_seq_one_letter_code
_entity_poly.pdbx_strand_id
1 'polypeptide(L)'
;MAHPSSKSPLTRLVYDGTVLRIEFYIAPNGTMPAEDWLEQLSVAAQQKFAALFVRMGDTGKIWNERKFKHLTGTDQLFEFKVEADRILCFFFVGRRLILTHGFRKAGDKTPKREIDRAETCKKDFEGRVWYES
;
A
#
# COMPACT_ATOMS: atom_id res chain seq x y z
N MET A 1 -26.54 -25.25 15.13
CA MET A 1 -26.47 -23.85 14.65
C MET A 1 -25.01 -23.50 14.45
N ALA A 2 -24.51 -23.52 13.21
CA ALA A 2 -23.16 -23.06 12.89
C ALA A 2 -23.24 -21.54 12.66
N HIS A 3 -22.48 -20.76 13.43
CA HIS A 3 -22.28 -19.35 13.11
C HIS A 3 -21.52 -19.25 11.78
N PRO A 4 -21.87 -18.33 10.87
CA PRO A 4 -21.09 -18.10 9.66
C PRO A 4 -19.68 -17.66 10.10
N SER A 5 -18.67 -18.39 9.64
CA SER A 5 -17.27 -17.98 9.80
C SER A 5 -17.10 -16.63 9.09
N SER A 6 -17.12 -15.54 9.85
CA SER A 6 -16.78 -14.22 9.35
C SER A 6 -15.30 -14.23 8.98
N LYS A 7 -15.00 -14.44 7.69
CA LYS A 7 -13.62 -14.36 7.19
C LYS A 7 -13.05 -12.98 7.53
N SER A 8 -11.85 -12.94 8.10
CA SER A 8 -11.18 -11.68 8.42
C SER A 8 -10.83 -10.93 7.13
N PRO A 9 -11.01 -9.59 7.08
CA PRO A 9 -10.67 -8.83 5.90
C PRO A 9 -9.16 -8.91 5.61
N LEU A 10 -8.80 -9.01 4.32
CA LEU A 10 -7.40 -8.98 3.87
C LEU A 10 -6.85 -7.55 3.76
N THR A 11 -7.75 -6.56 3.76
CA THR A 11 -7.42 -5.15 3.59
C THR A 11 -8.34 -4.24 4.38
N ARG A 12 -7.87 -3.04 4.71
CA ARG A 12 -8.64 -1.95 5.29
C ARG A 12 -8.73 -0.77 4.33
N LEU A 13 -9.94 -0.29 4.09
CA LEU A 13 -10.16 0.90 3.23
C LEU A 13 -9.49 2.14 3.84
N VAL A 14 -8.67 2.81 3.03
CA VAL A 14 -8.06 4.12 3.34
C VAL A 14 -8.85 5.23 2.68
N TYR A 15 -9.14 5.07 1.39
CA TYR A 15 -9.86 6.06 0.60
C TYR A 15 -10.57 5.38 -0.57
N ASP A 16 -11.87 5.62 -0.72
CA ASP A 16 -12.66 5.14 -1.86
C ASP A 16 -12.77 6.27 -2.89
N GLY A 17 -11.80 6.31 -3.81
CA GLY A 17 -11.76 7.32 -4.86
C GLY A 17 -12.58 6.93 -6.07
N THR A 18 -12.90 7.91 -6.92
CA THR A 18 -13.73 7.70 -8.12
C THR A 18 -13.12 6.72 -9.13
N VAL A 19 -11.77 6.60 -9.16
CA VAL A 19 -11.05 5.72 -10.09
C VAL A 19 -10.52 4.48 -9.38
N LEU A 20 -9.89 4.63 -8.21
CA LEU A 20 -9.25 3.57 -7.43
C LEU A 20 -9.63 3.63 -5.94
N ARG A 21 -9.77 2.45 -5.34
CA ARG A 21 -9.73 2.27 -3.88
C ARG A 21 -8.30 2.15 -3.41
N ILE A 22 -7.96 2.94 -2.41
CA ILE A 22 -6.68 2.87 -1.71
C ILE A 22 -6.91 2.08 -0.42
N GLU A 23 -6.11 1.05 -0.18
CA GLU A 23 -6.36 0.09 0.89
C GLU A 23 -5.05 -0.28 1.59
N PHE A 24 -5.06 -0.39 2.92
CA PHE A 24 -3.97 -1.00 3.67
C PHE A 24 -4.06 -2.52 3.56
N TYR A 25 -2.94 -3.17 3.31
CA TYR A 25 -2.79 -4.61 3.49
C TYR A 25 -2.88 -5.00 4.97
N ILE A 26 -3.68 -6.03 5.28
CA ILE A 26 -3.75 -6.65 6.60
C ILE A 26 -2.91 -7.92 6.60
N ALA A 27 -1.84 -7.95 7.38
CA ALA A 27 -0.95 -9.10 7.51
C ALA A 27 -1.64 -10.29 8.21
N PRO A 28 -1.10 -11.53 8.12
CA PRO A 28 -1.71 -12.72 8.73
C PRO A 28 -1.92 -12.63 10.25
N ASN A 29 -1.10 -11.84 10.94
CA ASN A 29 -1.20 -11.54 12.37
C ASN A 29 -2.21 -10.41 12.69
N GLY A 30 -2.91 -9.87 11.69
CA GLY A 30 -3.88 -8.80 11.82
C GLY A 30 -3.31 -7.38 11.82
N THR A 31 -1.99 -7.19 11.75
CA THR A 31 -1.39 -5.84 11.73
C THR A 31 -1.52 -5.19 10.35
N MET A 32 -1.45 -3.85 10.30
CA MET A 32 -1.49 -3.07 9.07
C MET A 32 -0.20 -2.26 8.94
N PRO A 33 0.89 -2.83 8.40
CA PRO A 33 2.21 -2.23 8.52
C PRO A 33 2.37 -0.84 7.87
N ALA A 34 1.52 -0.51 6.90
CA ALA A 34 1.48 0.83 6.31
C ALA A 34 0.78 1.86 7.22
N GLU A 35 -0.29 1.45 7.90
CA GLU A 35 -1.01 2.27 8.88
C GLU A 35 -0.11 2.51 10.11
N ASP A 36 0.42 1.43 10.69
CA ASP A 36 1.30 1.47 11.86
C ASP A 36 2.49 2.42 11.63
N TRP A 37 3.02 2.48 10.40
CA TRP A 37 4.09 3.40 10.03
C TRP A 37 3.61 4.84 9.87
N LEU A 38 2.47 5.05 9.20
CA LEU A 38 1.91 6.38 8.98
C LEU A 38 1.60 7.08 10.30
N GLU A 39 1.06 6.35 11.29
CA GLU A 39 0.72 6.89 12.61
C GLU A 39 1.93 7.41 13.39
N GLN A 40 3.13 6.90 13.09
CA GLN A 40 4.39 7.35 13.70
C GLN A 40 4.93 8.64 13.06
N LEU A 41 4.43 9.03 11.88
CA LEU A 41 4.88 10.24 11.21
C LEU A 41 4.25 11.49 11.81
N SER A 42 4.86 12.65 11.57
CA SER A 42 4.26 13.93 11.93
C SER A 42 2.93 14.14 11.19
N VAL A 43 2.00 14.87 11.81
CA VAL A 43 0.69 15.19 11.22
C VAL A 43 0.84 15.80 9.82
N ALA A 44 1.84 16.67 9.61
CA ALA A 44 2.10 17.28 8.31
C ALA A 44 2.54 16.24 7.24
N ALA A 45 3.32 15.23 7.62
CA ALA A 45 3.70 14.15 6.71
C ALA A 45 2.51 13.23 6.39
N GLN A 46 1.69 12.89 7.41
CA GLN A 46 0.45 12.13 7.22
C GLN A 46 -0.51 12.83 6.25
N GLN A 47 -0.72 14.15 6.41
CA GLN A 47 -1.55 14.95 5.50
C GLN A 47 -1.01 14.95 4.07
N LYS A 48 0.32 15.01 3.88
CA LYS A 48 0.93 14.92 2.55
C LYS A 48 0.68 13.56 1.90
N PHE A 49 0.75 12.46 2.64
CA PHE A 49 0.40 11.14 2.12
C PHE A 49 -1.09 11.04 1.81
N ALA A 50 -1.97 11.51 2.70
CA ALA A 50 -3.41 11.52 2.47
C ALA A 50 -3.78 12.26 1.17
N ALA A 51 -3.16 13.43 0.92
CA ALA A 51 -3.36 14.17 -0.33
C ALA A 51 -2.90 13.38 -1.58
N LEU A 52 -1.83 12.59 -1.47
CA LEU A 52 -1.39 11.71 -2.56
C LEU A 52 -2.36 10.53 -2.77
N PHE A 53 -2.90 9.96 -1.70
CA PHE A 53 -3.88 8.88 -1.77
C PHE A 53 -5.18 9.36 -2.40
N VAL A 54 -5.69 10.52 -1.99
CA VAL A 54 -6.86 11.15 -2.62
C VAL A 54 -6.62 11.38 -4.11
N ARG A 55 -5.49 12.02 -4.46
CA ARG A 55 -5.16 12.28 -5.86
C ARG A 55 -5.06 10.99 -6.68
N MET A 56 -4.41 9.96 -6.16
CA MET A 56 -4.31 8.67 -6.84
C MET A 56 -5.68 7.99 -6.96
N GLY A 57 -6.47 8.01 -5.88
CA GLY A 57 -7.82 7.45 -5.83
C GLY A 57 -8.74 8.08 -6.87
N ASP A 58 -8.71 9.40 -7.02
CA ASP A 58 -9.63 10.11 -7.91
C ASP A 58 -9.17 10.23 -9.36
N THR A 59 -7.87 10.13 -9.62
CA THR A 59 -7.35 10.35 -10.98
C THR A 59 -6.71 9.11 -11.58
N GLY A 60 -6.40 8.10 -10.76
CA GLY A 60 -5.62 6.93 -11.15
C GLY A 60 -4.17 7.25 -11.51
N LYS A 61 -3.71 8.52 -11.37
CA LYS A 61 -2.42 8.95 -11.89
C LYS A 61 -1.75 10.09 -11.15
N ILE A 62 -0.46 9.93 -10.90
CA ILE A 62 0.43 11.00 -10.43
C ILE A 62 1.66 11.02 -11.35
N TRP A 63 1.74 12.06 -12.19
CA TRP A 63 2.82 12.21 -13.18
C TRP A 63 4.19 12.56 -12.57
N ASN A 64 4.19 13.07 -11.34
CA ASN A 64 5.41 13.52 -10.68
C ASN A 64 6.16 12.34 -10.05
N GLU A 65 7.28 11.92 -10.64
CA GLU A 65 8.14 10.84 -10.13
C GLU A 65 8.74 11.08 -8.74
N ARG A 66 8.74 12.34 -8.28
CA ARG A 66 9.11 12.71 -6.90
C ARG A 66 7.99 12.46 -5.90
N LYS A 67 6.80 12.07 -6.36
CA LYS A 67 5.60 11.79 -5.54
C LYS A 67 5.10 10.36 -5.69
N PHE A 68 5.14 9.81 -6.91
CA PHE A 68 4.76 8.44 -7.18
C PHE A 68 5.63 7.87 -8.29
N LYS A 69 6.18 6.67 -8.12
CA LYS A 69 7.10 6.08 -9.09
C LYS A 69 6.97 4.56 -9.15
N HIS A 70 7.09 4.01 -10.35
CA HIS A 70 7.27 2.57 -10.57
C HIS A 70 8.70 2.14 -10.23
N LEU A 71 8.85 1.09 -9.44
CA LEU A 71 10.14 0.46 -9.16
C LEU A 71 10.49 -0.54 -10.27
N THR A 72 11.17 -0.08 -11.31
CA THR A 72 11.58 -0.92 -12.43
C THR A 72 12.43 -2.12 -11.97
N GLY A 73 12.18 -3.30 -12.54
CA GLY A 73 12.87 -4.54 -12.17
C GLY A 73 12.29 -5.25 -10.95
N THR A 74 11.12 -4.82 -10.49
CA THR A 74 10.31 -5.51 -9.47
C THR A 74 9.06 -6.11 -10.11
N ASP A 75 8.34 -6.96 -9.38
CA ASP A 75 7.04 -7.48 -9.80
C ASP A 75 5.92 -6.43 -9.64
N GLN A 76 5.98 -5.37 -10.46
CA GLN A 76 5.00 -4.28 -10.54
C GLN A 76 4.76 -3.57 -9.20
N LEU A 77 5.84 -3.25 -8.48
CA LEU A 77 5.78 -2.45 -7.26
C LEU A 77 5.94 -0.96 -7.55
N PHE A 78 5.24 -0.14 -6.77
CA PHE A 78 5.26 1.31 -6.87
C PHE A 78 5.52 1.94 -5.50
N GLU A 79 6.02 3.17 -5.48
CA GLU A 79 6.30 3.91 -4.26
C GLU A 79 5.61 5.27 -4.24
N PHE A 80 4.86 5.57 -3.17
CA PHE A 80 4.51 6.94 -2.79
C PHE A 80 5.67 7.60 -2.05
N LYS A 81 5.84 8.91 -2.26
CA LYS A 81 6.98 9.67 -1.74
C LYS A 81 6.56 10.97 -1.07
N VAL A 82 6.94 11.08 0.21
CA VAL A 82 6.91 12.33 0.97
C VAL A 82 8.28 12.52 1.60
N GLU A 83 9.06 13.47 1.08
CA GLU A 83 10.43 13.74 1.57
C GLU A 83 11.31 12.48 1.56
N ALA A 84 11.73 11.97 2.73
CA ALA A 84 12.46 10.72 2.87
C ALA A 84 11.54 9.50 3.11
N ASP A 85 10.28 9.72 3.46
CA ASP A 85 9.32 8.67 3.78
C ASP A 85 8.72 8.07 2.51
N ARG A 86 8.58 6.75 2.50
CA ARG A 86 8.10 5.96 1.38
C ARG A 86 7.02 5.00 1.86
N ILE A 87 6.04 4.74 1.00
CA ILE A 87 5.09 3.64 1.15
C ILE A 87 5.09 2.86 -0.15
N LEU A 88 5.37 1.55 -0.05
CA LEU A 88 5.30 0.67 -1.21
C LEU A 88 3.89 0.16 -1.40
N CYS A 89 3.53 -0.07 -2.65
CA CYS A 89 2.19 -0.51 -3.04
C CYS A 89 2.20 -1.25 -4.36
N PHE A 90 1.10 -1.92 -4.66
CA PHE A 90 0.86 -2.56 -5.95
C PHE A 90 -0.60 -2.41 -6.37
N PHE A 91 -0.84 -2.40 -7.68
CA PHE A 91 -2.20 -2.41 -8.22
C PHE A 91 -2.76 -3.83 -8.21
N PHE A 92 -4.06 -3.95 -7.97
CA PHE A 92 -4.77 -5.21 -7.98
C PHE A 92 -6.10 -5.09 -8.72
N VAL A 93 -6.62 -6.24 -9.16
CA VAL A 93 -7.88 -6.33 -9.90
C VAL A 93 -9.04 -5.71 -9.11
N GLY A 94 -10.03 -5.16 -9.82
CA GLY A 94 -11.20 -4.54 -9.22
C GLY A 94 -10.91 -3.14 -8.69
N ARG A 95 -10.08 -2.35 -9.39
CA ARG A 95 -9.72 -0.94 -9.10
C ARG A 95 -9.13 -0.71 -7.71
N ARG A 96 -8.16 -1.55 -7.31
CA ARG A 96 -7.55 -1.50 -5.98
C ARG A 96 -6.07 -1.14 -6.08
N LEU A 97 -5.61 -0.31 -5.15
CA LEU A 97 -4.20 -0.03 -4.90
C LEU A 97 -3.89 -0.39 -3.44
N ILE A 98 -3.09 -1.43 -3.26
CA ILE A 98 -2.83 -2.00 -1.94
C ILE A 98 -1.51 -1.46 -1.41
N LEU A 99 -1.55 -0.80 -0.25
CA LEU A 99 -0.39 -0.26 0.47
C LEU A 99 0.19 -1.34 1.39
N THR A 100 1.46 -1.71 1.20
CA THR A 100 2.09 -2.82 1.95
C THR A 100 2.62 -2.37 3.30
N HIS A 101 3.58 -1.44 3.28
CA HIS A 101 4.27 -0.93 4.45
C HIS A 101 4.98 0.38 4.12
N GLY A 102 5.27 1.16 5.15
CA GLY A 102 6.10 2.35 5.05
C GLY A 102 7.50 2.18 5.62
N PHE A 103 8.41 3.04 5.19
CA PHE A 103 9.79 3.12 5.73
C PHE A 103 10.41 4.50 5.43
N ARG A 104 11.45 4.85 6.18
CA ARG A 104 12.28 6.03 5.91
C ARG A 104 13.50 5.64 5.08
N LYS A 105 13.68 6.30 3.93
CA LYS A 105 14.79 6.06 3.01
C LYS A 105 16.03 6.84 3.44
N ALA A 106 17.17 6.16 3.55
CA ALA A 106 18.44 6.77 3.92
C ALA A 106 19.40 7.05 2.73
N GLY A 107 19.13 6.49 1.54
CA GLY A 107 20.00 6.65 0.36
C GLY A 107 19.22 6.88 -0.94
N ASP A 108 19.92 6.87 -2.08
CA ASP A 108 19.32 7.23 -3.38
C ASP A 108 18.38 6.16 -3.95
N LYS A 109 18.63 4.88 -3.67
CA LYS A 109 17.84 3.74 -4.17
C LYS A 109 16.98 3.15 -3.06
N THR A 110 15.82 2.60 -3.44
CA THR A 110 14.96 1.89 -2.49
C THR A 110 15.70 0.62 -2.04
N PRO A 111 15.89 0.42 -0.72
CA PRO A 111 16.68 -0.71 -0.23
C PRO A 111 16.06 -2.04 -0.67
N LYS A 112 16.89 -2.99 -1.11
CA LYS A 112 16.44 -4.31 -1.58
C LYS A 112 15.54 -5.02 -0.55
N ARG A 113 15.88 -4.94 0.74
CA ARG A 113 15.07 -5.52 1.83
C ARG A 113 13.62 -5.01 1.85
N GLU A 114 13.37 -3.76 1.46
CA GLU A 114 12.02 -3.20 1.43
C GLU A 114 11.25 -3.66 0.19
N ILE A 115 11.94 -3.88 -0.93
CA ILE A 115 11.39 -4.50 -2.14
C ILE A 115 10.97 -5.94 -1.83
N ASP A 116 11.88 -6.75 -1.29
CA ASP A 116 11.65 -8.16 -0.96
C ASP A 116 10.46 -8.31 0.02
N ARG A 117 10.36 -7.39 1.00
CA ARG A 117 9.22 -7.31 1.93
C ARG A 117 7.90 -7.02 1.21
N ALA A 118 7.87 -6.04 0.31
CA ALA A 118 6.67 -5.71 -0.45
C ALA A 118 6.24 -6.84 -1.39
N GLU A 119 7.18 -7.53 -2.03
CA GLU A 119 6.88 -8.72 -2.85
C GLU A 119 6.32 -9.87 -2.01
N THR A 120 6.82 -10.04 -0.77
CA THR A 120 6.28 -11.02 0.17
C THR A 120 4.85 -10.67 0.57
N CYS A 121 4.57 -9.41 0.92
CA CYS A 121 3.20 -8.95 1.21
C CYS A 121 2.26 -9.14 0.02
N LYS A 122 2.72 -8.85 -1.20
CA LYS A 122 1.94 -9.05 -2.43
C LYS A 122 1.59 -10.53 -2.64
N LYS A 123 2.58 -11.43 -2.60
CA LYS A 123 2.37 -12.88 -2.77
C LYS A 123 1.41 -13.45 -1.74
N ASP A 124 1.57 -13.04 -0.48
CA ASP A 124 0.66 -13.44 0.59
C ASP A 124 -0.77 -12.94 0.35
N PHE A 125 -0.94 -11.66 0.01
CA PHE A 125 -2.24 -11.08 -0.30
C PHE A 125 -2.92 -11.82 -1.45
N GLU A 126 -2.21 -12.01 -2.56
CA GLU A 126 -2.72 -12.71 -3.74
C GLU A 126 -3.09 -14.15 -3.39
N GLY A 127 -2.22 -14.87 -2.69
CA GLY A 127 -2.48 -16.25 -2.26
C GLY A 127 -3.74 -16.40 -1.39
N ARG A 128 -4.01 -15.44 -0.50
CA ARG A 128 -5.22 -15.44 0.33
C ARG A 128 -6.48 -15.08 -0.46
N VAL A 129 -6.40 -14.16 -1.42
CA VAL A 129 -7.54 -13.83 -2.31
C VAL A 129 -7.97 -15.03 -3.14
N TRP A 130 -7.02 -15.80 -3.69
CA TRP A 130 -7.33 -16.97 -4.52
C TRP A 130 -7.96 -18.12 -3.73
N TYR A 131 -7.67 -18.25 -2.43
CA TYR A 131 -8.29 -19.25 -1.57
C TYR A 131 -9.72 -18.84 -1.12
N GLU A 132 -10.08 -17.58 -1.32
CA GLU A 132 -11.38 -17.03 -0.92
C GLU A 132 -12.41 -16.94 -2.06
N SER A 133 -11.98 -17.16 -3.32
CA SER A 133 -12.80 -17.15 -4.54
C SER A 133 -13.23 -18.56 -4.93
#